data_AF-A0A2E2BWX9-F1
#
_entry.id   AF-A0A2E2BWX9-F1
#
_cell.length_a   1.000
_cell.length_b   1.000
_cell.length_c   1.000
_cell.angle_alpha   90.00
_cell.angle_beta   90.00
_cell.angle_gamma   90.00
#
_symmetry.space_group_name_H-M   'P 1'
#
loop_
_entity.id
_entity.type
_entity.pdbx_description
1 polymer ?
#
loop_
_entity_poly.entity_id
_entity_poly.type
_entity_poly.pdbx_seq_one_letter_code
_entity_poly.pdbx_strand_id
1 'polypeptide(L)'
;MGWLFRNGSTRKGLIEERTEGWERTNTDGLVITSTCLAHCYRGGSFSGVLWSVWERTFNKDGTESSPKQRWIQCDLLRYQRDFGWGYKDMEESCGPYYFSCPMKYLEIVPIEQYGGNEEWREQVLLHHQRSAEKRRARRAAKCQ
;
A
#
# COMPACT_ATOMS: atom_id res chain seq x y z
N MET A 1 -6.75 1.09 -15.51
CA MET A 1 -7.12 1.65 -14.19
C MET A 1 -7.02 3.17 -14.26
N GLY A 2 -8.17 3.86 -14.21
CA GLY A 2 -8.28 5.32 -14.27
C GLY A 2 -8.18 5.97 -12.89
N TRP A 3 -8.31 7.30 -12.82
CA TRP A 3 -8.46 7.99 -11.54
C TRP A 3 -9.92 7.97 -11.09
N LEU A 4 -10.14 7.74 -9.81
CA LEU A 4 -11.44 7.82 -9.16
C LEU A 4 -11.44 8.99 -8.19
N PHE A 5 -12.36 9.94 -8.42
CA PHE A 5 -12.55 11.10 -7.55
C PHE A 5 -13.93 11.06 -6.91
N ARG A 6 -13.98 11.38 -5.62
CA ARG A 6 -15.23 11.51 -4.87
C ARG A 6 -15.40 12.96 -4.46
N ASN A 7 -16.49 13.58 -4.90
CA ASN A 7 -16.77 14.99 -4.62
C ASN A 7 -16.72 15.27 -3.11
N GLY A 8 -15.99 16.32 -2.72
CA GLY A 8 -15.84 16.74 -1.32
C GLY A 8 -14.92 15.84 -0.48
N SER A 9 -14.25 14.85 -1.07
CA SER A 9 -13.38 13.94 -0.34
C SER A 9 -12.15 14.66 0.22
N THR A 10 -11.84 14.37 1.49
CA THR A 10 -10.62 14.84 2.16
C THR A 10 -9.54 13.77 2.10
N ARG A 11 -8.26 14.15 2.18
CA ARG A 11 -7.15 13.17 2.22
C ARG A 11 -7.34 12.14 3.34
N LYS A 12 -7.75 12.60 4.52
CA LYS A 12 -7.95 11.74 5.69
C LYS A 12 -9.08 10.76 5.45
N GLY A 13 -10.26 11.24 5.04
CA GLY A 13 -11.41 10.38 4.74
C GLY A 13 -11.12 9.39 3.62
N LEU A 14 -10.36 9.79 2.59
CA LEU A 14 -9.95 8.88 1.54
C LEU A 14 -8.98 7.80 2.05
N ILE A 15 -8.03 8.14 2.93
CA ILE A 15 -7.13 7.14 3.53
C ILE A 15 -7.94 6.17 4.41
N GLU A 16 -8.87 6.66 5.21
CA GLU A 16 -9.75 5.83 6.04
C GLU A 16 -10.56 4.87 5.17
N GLU A 17 -11.24 5.36 4.13
CA GLU A 17 -12.00 4.55 3.17
C GLU A 17 -11.10 3.49 2.49
N ARG A 18 -9.90 3.89 2.04
CA ARG A 18 -8.97 3.00 1.35
C ARG A 18 -8.27 1.99 2.26
N THR A 19 -8.38 2.13 3.58
CA THR A 19 -7.77 1.22 4.56
C THR A 19 -8.81 0.52 5.44
N GLU A 20 -10.09 0.76 5.17
CA GLU A 20 -11.20 0.08 5.81
C GLU A 20 -11.24 -1.37 5.35
N GLY A 21 -11.16 -2.30 6.30
CA GLY A 21 -11.30 -3.72 6.03
C GLY A 21 -12.71 -4.05 5.57
N TRP A 22 -12.84 -5.13 4.81
CA TRP A 22 -14.15 -5.59 4.35
C TRP A 22 -14.27 -7.10 4.43
N GLU A 23 -15.51 -7.55 4.55
CA GLU A 23 -15.87 -8.95 4.53
C GLU A 23 -16.92 -9.20 3.46
N ARG A 24 -16.83 -10.34 2.78
CA ARG A 24 -17.86 -10.81 1.86
C ARG A 24 -18.08 -12.29 2.05
N THR A 25 -19.35 -12.69 2.00
CA THR A 25 -19.75 -14.10 2.05
C THR A 25 -20.30 -14.51 0.69
N ASN A 26 -19.69 -15.52 0.08
CA ASN A 26 -20.18 -16.11 -1.16
C ASN A 26 -21.41 -16.98 -0.89
N THR A 27 -22.17 -17.29 -1.95
CA THR A 27 -23.33 -18.20 -1.89
C THR A 27 -22.99 -19.58 -1.31
N ASP A 28 -21.75 -20.02 -1.46
CA ASP A 28 -21.28 -21.34 -1.04
C ASP A 28 -20.82 -21.38 0.44
N GLY A 29 -21.13 -20.34 1.22
CA GLY A 29 -20.76 -20.23 2.64
C GLY A 29 -19.30 -19.80 2.88
N LEU A 30 -18.54 -19.49 1.82
CA LEU A 30 -17.16 -19.01 1.94
C LEU A 30 -17.13 -17.52 2.35
N VAL A 31 -16.62 -17.24 3.55
CA VAL A 31 -16.35 -15.92 4.08
C VAL A 31 -14.93 -15.49 3.72
N ILE A 32 -14.81 -14.38 3.02
CA ILE A 32 -13.54 -13.77 2.63
C ILE A 32 -13.41 -12.45 3.38
N THR A 33 -12.46 -12.39 4.30
CA THR A 33 -12.18 -11.20 5.11
C THR A 33 -10.88 -10.59 4.63
N SER A 34 -10.88 -9.29 4.34
CA SER A 34 -9.68 -8.52 3.97
C SER A 34 -9.41 -7.47 5.04
N THR A 35 -8.21 -7.47 5.60
CA THR A 35 -7.81 -6.61 6.72
C THR A 35 -6.54 -5.84 6.38
N CYS A 36 -6.55 -4.54 6.65
CA CYS A 36 -5.35 -3.70 6.55
C CYS A 36 -4.47 -3.89 7.79
N LEU A 37 -3.27 -4.44 7.61
CA LEU A 37 -2.32 -4.70 8.69
C LEU A 37 -1.47 -3.46 9.03
N ALA A 38 -1.15 -2.65 8.02
CA ALA A 38 -0.39 -1.43 8.17
C ALA A 38 -0.64 -0.52 6.98
N HIS A 39 -0.63 0.80 7.20
CA HIS A 39 -0.67 1.76 6.10
C HIS A 39 0.12 3.03 6.42
N CYS A 40 0.62 3.70 5.38
CA CYS A 40 1.25 5.00 5.53
C CYS A 40 1.10 5.83 4.25
N TYR A 41 0.88 7.13 4.42
CA TYR A 41 0.88 8.08 3.32
C TYR A 41 2.27 8.71 3.18
N ARG A 42 2.82 8.72 1.96
CA ARG A 42 4.09 9.37 1.62
C ARG A 42 3.89 10.32 0.45
N GLY A 43 4.03 11.61 0.69
CA GLY A 43 3.85 12.63 -0.34
C GLY A 43 3.75 14.03 0.24
N GLY A 44 3.34 14.97 -0.61
CA GLY A 44 3.14 16.37 -0.26
C GLY A 44 1.69 16.69 0.12
N SER A 45 1.37 17.98 0.04
CA SER A 45 0.04 18.48 0.42
C SER A 45 -1.07 18.15 -0.58
N PHE A 46 -0.74 17.89 -1.86
CA PHE A 46 -1.74 17.71 -2.93
C PHE A 46 -1.60 16.41 -3.72
N SER A 47 -0.52 15.64 -3.47
CA SER A 47 -0.34 14.33 -4.10
C SER A 47 0.66 13.48 -3.32
N GLY A 48 0.49 12.17 -3.40
CA GLY A 48 1.36 11.21 -2.74
C GLY A 48 0.94 9.78 -3.01
N VAL A 49 1.58 8.86 -2.32
CA VAL A 49 1.31 7.42 -2.38
C VAL A 49 0.83 6.96 -1.01
N LEU A 50 -0.31 6.30 -0.98
CA LEU A 50 -0.76 5.52 0.16
C LEU A 50 -0.26 4.08 -0.04
N TRP A 51 0.68 3.69 0.80
CA TRP A 51 1.13 2.31 0.92
C TRP A 51 0.29 1.60 1.97
N SER A 52 -0.22 0.43 1.66
CA SER A 52 -0.92 -0.43 2.63
C SER A 52 -0.48 -1.89 2.49
N VAL A 53 -0.51 -2.61 3.60
CA VAL A 53 -0.31 -4.06 3.65
C VAL A 53 -1.64 -4.69 3.99
N TRP A 54 -2.04 -5.64 3.16
CA TRP A 54 -3.31 -6.34 3.30
C TRP A 54 -3.08 -7.80 3.63
N GLU A 55 -3.99 -8.35 4.43
CA GLU A 55 -4.15 -9.78 4.63
C GLU A 55 -5.56 -10.17 4.19
N ARG A 56 -5.68 -11.32 3.54
CA ARG A 56 -6.96 -11.93 3.18
C ARG A 56 -7.03 -13.35 3.67
N THR A 57 -8.09 -13.66 4.41
CA THR A 57 -8.37 -15.00 4.94
C THR A 57 -9.61 -15.57 4.26
N PHE A 58 -9.68 -16.89 4.18
CA PHE A 58 -10.75 -17.63 3.52
C PHE A 58 -11.28 -18.67 4.52
N ASN A 59 -12.50 -18.44 5.00
CA ASN A 59 -13.13 -19.30 6.00
C ASN A 59 -14.43 -19.90 5.44
N LYS A 60 -14.60 -21.20 5.55
CA LYS A 60 -15.84 -21.89 5.18
C LYS A 60 -16.31 -22.72 6.37
N ASP A 61 -17.56 -22.52 6.79
CA ASP A 61 -18.18 -23.22 7.91
C ASP A 61 -17.32 -23.17 9.20
N GLY A 62 -16.66 -22.03 9.45
CA GLY A 62 -15.80 -21.81 10.60
C GLY A 62 -14.39 -22.42 10.50
N THR A 63 -14.01 -22.97 9.35
CA THR A 63 -12.69 -23.58 9.10
C THR A 63 -11.93 -22.84 7.99
N GLU A 64 -10.61 -22.71 8.11
CA GLU A 64 -9.77 -22.13 7.05
C GLU A 64 -9.84 -23.00 5.79
N SER A 65 -10.36 -22.45 4.69
CA SER A 65 -10.56 -23.18 3.43
C SER A 65 -9.33 -23.12 2.51
N SER A 66 -8.55 -22.04 2.63
CA SER A 66 -7.39 -21.76 1.79
C SER A 66 -6.34 -20.97 2.57
N PRO A 67 -5.05 -21.10 2.26
CA PRO A 67 -4.00 -20.32 2.90
C PRO A 67 -4.28 -18.82 2.79
N LYS A 68 -4.07 -18.09 3.89
CA LYS A 68 -4.13 -16.64 3.88
C LYS A 68 -3.17 -16.02 2.86
N GLN A 69 -3.63 -14.94 2.23
CA GLN A 69 -2.85 -14.15 1.29
C GLN A 69 -2.41 -12.85 1.95
N ARG A 70 -1.23 -12.33 1.57
CA ARG A 70 -0.81 -10.97 1.90
C ARG A 70 -0.24 -10.29 0.67
N TRP A 71 -0.45 -8.98 0.57
CA TRP A 71 0.13 -8.18 -0.50
C TRP A 71 0.37 -6.74 -0.06
N ILE A 72 1.23 -6.05 -0.79
CA ILE A 72 1.46 -4.62 -0.64
C ILE A 72 0.65 -3.91 -1.73
N GLN A 73 -0.16 -2.94 -1.33
CA GLN A 73 -0.96 -2.13 -2.25
C GLN A 73 -0.39 -0.71 -2.34
N CYS A 74 -0.41 -0.18 -3.57
CA CYS A 74 0.06 1.15 -3.91
C CYS A 74 -1.09 1.99 -4.47
N ASP A 75 -1.72 2.81 -3.63
CA ASP A 75 -2.75 3.75 -4.09
C ASP A 75 -2.11 5.13 -4.32
N LEU A 76 -2.15 5.65 -5.54
CA LEU A 76 -1.78 7.03 -5.83
C LEU A 76 -2.90 7.94 -5.40
N LEU A 77 -2.62 8.92 -4.54
CA LEU A 77 -3.60 9.90 -4.08
C LEU A 77 -3.28 11.27 -4.68
N ARG A 78 -4.30 11.97 -5.16
CA ARG A 78 -4.18 13.32 -5.72
C ARG A 78 -5.40 14.16 -5.39
N TYR A 79 -5.16 15.43 -5.06
CA TYR A 79 -6.21 16.43 -4.97
C TYR A 79 -6.49 17.07 -6.33
N GLN A 80 -7.77 17.24 -6.65
CA GLN A 80 -8.26 18.00 -7.80
C GLN A 80 -9.24 19.07 -7.30
N ARG A 81 -9.09 20.30 -7.80
CA ARG A 81 -9.81 21.49 -7.28
C ARG A 81 -11.33 21.29 -7.24
N ASP A 82 -11.93 20.76 -8.31
CA ASP A 82 -13.39 20.69 -8.45
C ASP A 82 -14.02 19.42 -7.84
N PHE A 83 -13.19 18.45 -7.45
CA PHE A 83 -13.67 17.14 -6.98
C PHE A 83 -13.15 16.75 -5.60
N GLY A 84 -12.08 17.35 -5.09
CA GLY A 84 -11.43 16.91 -3.86
C GLY A 84 -10.37 15.85 -4.10
N TRP A 85 -10.17 14.97 -3.12
CA TRP A 85 -9.18 13.89 -3.21
C TRP A 85 -9.71 12.70 -4.00
N GLY A 86 -8.86 12.17 -4.86
CA GLY A 86 -9.08 10.93 -5.60
C GLY A 86 -7.91 10.00 -5.47
N TYR A 87 -8.13 8.76 -5.90
CA TYR A 87 -7.12 7.72 -5.93
C TYR A 87 -7.03 7.04 -7.29
N LYS A 88 -5.89 6.40 -7.52
CA LYS A 88 -5.68 5.42 -8.56
C LYS A 88 -4.93 4.26 -7.94
N ASP A 89 -5.58 3.10 -7.87
CA ASP A 89 -5.00 1.87 -7.38
C ASP A 89 -3.99 1.30 -8.39
N MET A 90 -2.87 0.84 -7.84
CA MET A 90 -1.85 0.11 -8.58
C MET A 90 -1.47 -1.10 -7.77
N GLU A 91 -1.48 -2.24 -8.44
CA GLU A 91 -1.01 -3.48 -7.87
C GLU A 91 0.53 -3.56 -7.97
N GLU A 92 1.16 -4.20 -7.00
CA GLU A 92 2.60 -4.48 -6.99
C GLU A 92 3.06 -5.22 -8.27
N SER A 93 2.19 -6.09 -8.79
CA SER A 93 2.41 -6.87 -10.02
C SER A 93 2.75 -6.01 -11.24
N CYS A 94 2.24 -4.77 -11.27
CA CYS A 94 2.44 -3.83 -12.38
C CYS A 94 3.76 -3.05 -12.30
N GLY A 95 4.59 -3.30 -11.28
CA GLY A 95 5.89 -2.64 -11.11
C GLY A 95 5.76 -1.11 -11.02
N PRO A 96 5.06 -0.58 -10.01
CA PRO A 96 4.88 0.87 -9.93
C PRO A 96 6.25 1.55 -9.79
N TYR A 97 6.53 2.59 -10.59
CA TYR A 97 7.76 3.41 -10.52
C TYR A 97 7.86 4.27 -9.24
N TYR A 98 7.30 3.78 -8.13
CA TYR A 98 7.30 4.38 -6.81
C TYR A 98 8.01 3.43 -5.84
N PHE A 99 9.12 3.90 -5.27
CA PHE A 99 10.02 3.10 -4.44
C PHE A 99 10.04 3.54 -2.97
N SER A 100 9.07 4.38 -2.58
CA SER A 100 9.02 4.96 -1.24
C SER A 100 8.39 4.03 -0.18
N CYS A 101 7.94 2.84 -0.59
CA CYS A 101 7.31 1.82 0.28
C CYS A 101 8.18 1.54 1.52
N PRO A 102 7.63 1.55 2.75
CA PRO A 102 8.40 1.22 3.95
C PRO A 102 9.05 -0.16 3.91
N MET A 103 10.33 -0.27 4.31
CA MET A 103 11.04 -1.57 4.35
C MET A 103 10.35 -2.60 5.25
N LYS A 104 9.76 -2.16 6.37
CA LYS A 104 8.97 -3.03 7.26
C LYS A 104 7.82 -3.75 6.52
N TYR A 105 7.29 -3.18 5.44
CA TYR A 105 6.19 -3.83 4.71
C TYR A 105 6.68 -5.04 3.92
N LEU A 106 7.92 -5.00 3.42
CA LEU A 106 8.58 -6.14 2.78
C LEU A 106 8.77 -7.29 3.78
N GLU A 107 9.04 -6.98 5.05
CA GLU A 107 9.16 -7.98 6.12
C GLU A 107 7.80 -8.61 6.49
N ILE A 108 6.70 -7.83 6.43
CA ILE A 108 5.33 -8.34 6.73
C ILE A 108 4.82 -9.26 5.61
N VAL A 109 5.29 -9.04 4.38
CA VAL A 109 4.91 -9.79 3.19
C VAL A 109 6.15 -10.43 2.55
N PRO A 110 6.81 -11.43 3.16
CA PRO A 110 7.97 -12.10 2.55
C PRO A 110 7.65 -12.67 1.17
N ILE A 111 8.57 -12.50 0.21
CA ILE A 111 8.32 -12.89 -1.19
C ILE A 111 8.24 -14.41 -1.34
N GLU A 112 9.01 -15.13 -0.52
CA GLU A 112 9.07 -16.60 -0.49
C GLU A 112 7.75 -17.21 -0.04
N GLN A 113 6.96 -16.47 0.74
CA GLN A 113 5.69 -16.93 1.29
C GLN A 113 4.48 -16.41 0.51
N TYR A 114 4.49 -15.14 0.11
CA TYR A 114 3.31 -14.47 -0.45
C TYR A 114 3.48 -14.03 -1.92
N GLY A 115 4.66 -14.23 -2.50
CA GLY A 115 5.00 -13.73 -3.82
C GLY A 115 5.15 -12.20 -3.84
N GLY A 116 5.06 -11.63 -5.04
CA GLY A 116 5.24 -10.20 -5.30
C GLY A 116 6.10 -9.96 -6.53
N ASN A 117 6.60 -8.73 -6.66
CA ASN A 117 7.51 -8.35 -7.74
C ASN A 117 8.93 -8.17 -7.17
N GLU A 118 9.80 -9.16 -7.38
CA GLU A 118 11.19 -9.17 -6.88
C GLU A 118 11.97 -7.94 -7.34
N GLU A 119 11.94 -7.64 -8.64
CA GLU A 119 12.66 -6.50 -9.24
C GLU A 119 12.22 -5.18 -8.60
N TRP A 120 10.92 -4.97 -8.40
CA TRP A 120 10.42 -3.77 -7.74
C TRP A 120 10.88 -3.68 -6.27
N ARG A 121 10.89 -4.80 -5.53
CA ARG A 121 11.35 -4.81 -4.13
C ARG A 121 12.84 -4.49 -4.01
N GLU A 122 13.66 -4.97 -4.93
CA GLU A 122 15.07 -4.57 -5.01
C GLU A 122 15.21 -3.06 -5.21
N GLN A 123 14.40 -2.46 -6.11
CA GLN A 123 14.42 -1.01 -6.31
C GLN A 123 13.96 -0.23 -5.07
N VAL A 124 13.00 -0.76 -4.29
CA VAL A 124 12.62 -0.20 -2.98
C VAL A 124 13.81 -0.20 -2.03
N LEU A 125 14.54 -1.32 -1.91
CA LEU A 125 15.73 -1.42 -1.05
C LEU A 125 16.80 -0.40 -1.47
N LEU A 126 17.13 -0.34 -2.76
CA LEU A 126 18.09 0.62 -3.31
C LEU A 126 17.66 2.07 -3.05
N HIS A 127 16.38 2.39 -3.20
CA HIS A 127 15.84 3.72 -2.90
C HIS A 127 16.07 4.13 -1.44
N HIS A 128 15.84 3.22 -0.48
CA HIS A 128 16.08 3.50 0.94
C HIS A 128 17.57 3.63 1.27
N GLN A 129 18.42 2.79 0.68
CA GLN A 129 19.88 2.88 0.82
C GLN A 129 20.39 4.27 0.37
N ARG A 130 20.06 4.66 -0.88
CA ARG A 130 20.40 5.99 -1.43
C ARG A 130 19.87 7.13 -0.58
N SER A 131 18.64 6.99 -0.06
CA SER A 131 18.04 8.00 0.81
C SER A 131 18.75 8.12 2.17
N ALA A 132 19.19 7.00 2.74
CA ALA A 132 19.96 6.98 3.99
C ALA A 132 21.34 7.63 3.81
N GLU A 133 22.03 7.32 2.72
CA GLU A 133 23.32 7.94 2.36
C GLU A 133 23.20 9.46 2.22
N LYS A 134 22.21 9.93 1.47
CA LYS A 134 21.93 11.37 1.33
C LYS A 134 21.68 12.04 2.69
N ARG A 135 20.94 11.40 3.59
CA ARG A 135 20.71 11.92 4.94
C ARG A 135 22.00 11.96 5.76
N ARG A 136 22.85 10.94 5.68
CA ARG A 136 24.16 10.90 6.37
C ARG A 136 25.08 12.01 5.87
N ALA A 137 25.21 12.16 4.55
CA ALA A 137 26.02 13.21 3.94
C ALA A 137 25.56 14.63 4.37
N ARG A 138 24.25 14.88 4.37
CA ARG A 138 23.68 16.16 4.83
C ARG A 138 23.95 16.44 6.31
N ARG A 139 23.91 15.42 7.17
CA ARG A 139 24.24 15.56 8.59
C ARG A 139 25.72 15.88 8.78
N ALA A 140 26.61 15.18 8.07
CA ALA A 140 28.04 15.44 8.12
C ALA A 140 28.38 16.88 7.67
N ALA A 141 27.77 17.37 6.58
CA ALA A 141 27.98 18.73 6.09
C ALA A 141 27.43 19.83 7.02
N LYS A 142 26.48 19.51 7.91
CA LYS A 142 25.93 20.47 8.89
C LYS A 142 26.74 20.54 10.18
N CYS A 143 27.59 19.54 10.44
CA CYS A 143 28.47 19.47 11.61
C CYS A 143 29.88 20.02 11.34
N GLN A 144 30.16 20.44 10.09
CA GLN A 144 31.34 21.19 9.68
C GLN A 144 31.01 22.68 9.67
#